data_AF-A0A536VTN0-F1
#
_entry.id   AF-A0A536VTN0-F1
#
_cell.length_a   1.000
_cell.length_b   1.000
_cell.length_c   1.000
_cell.angle_alpha   90.00
_cell.angle_beta   90.00
_cell.angle_gamma   90.00
#
_symmetry.space_group_name_H-M   'P 1'
#
loop_
_entity.id
_entity.type
_entity.pdbx_description
1 polymer ?
#
loop_
_entity_poly.entity_id
_entity_poly.type
_entity_poly.pdbx_seq_one_letter_code
_entity_poly.pdbx_strand_id
1 'polypeptide(L)'
;WSARASRARRVYPHMPSFRRLRLWFQTDESALAESDRARLASTLEQCTTLKTIYAMGRDLAALWERSTESREELLARLQDWCHRAEASNIVALQSFSRRLRSYA
;
A
#
# COMPACT_ATOMS: atom_id res chain seq x y z
N TRP A 1 -0.16 -34.95 -26.44
CA TRP A 1 0.01 -34.55 -25.03
C TRP A 1 -0.28 -33.08 -24.94
N SER A 2 -1.55 -32.77 -24.68
CA SER A 2 -2.15 -31.47 -24.93
C SER A 2 -2.11 -30.62 -23.66
N ALA A 3 -1.06 -29.83 -23.45
CA ALA A 3 -1.05 -28.82 -22.40
C ALA A 3 -1.73 -27.55 -22.94
N ARG A 4 -3.06 -27.58 -22.93
CA ARG A 4 -3.93 -26.44 -23.26
C ARG A 4 -3.62 -25.35 -22.22
N ALA A 5 -2.88 -24.34 -22.63
CA ALA A 5 -2.69 -23.13 -21.85
C ALA A 5 -4.08 -22.55 -21.52
N SER A 6 -4.53 -22.77 -20.30
CA SER A 6 -5.73 -22.16 -19.77
C SER A 6 -5.50 -20.66 -19.76
N ARG A 7 -5.97 -19.97 -20.81
CA ARG A 7 -6.26 -18.54 -20.74
C ARG A 7 -7.34 -18.39 -19.68
N ALA A 8 -6.92 -18.27 -18.44
CA ALA A 8 -7.76 -17.80 -17.36
C ALA A 8 -8.37 -16.50 -17.87
N ARG A 9 -9.67 -16.53 -18.17
CA ARG A 9 -10.43 -15.33 -18.49
C ARG A 9 -10.12 -14.38 -17.33
N ARG A 10 -9.49 -13.23 -17.60
CA ARG A 10 -9.43 -12.14 -16.62
C ARG A 10 -10.87 -11.64 -16.48
N VAL A 11 -11.64 -12.37 -15.69
CA VAL A 11 -12.87 -11.87 -15.10
C VAL A 11 -12.38 -10.83 -14.13
N TYR A 12 -12.42 -9.55 -14.50
CA TYR A 12 -12.20 -8.47 -13.56
C TYR A 12 -13.47 -8.42 -12.71
N PRO A 13 -13.48 -8.97 -11.49
CA PRO A 13 -14.68 -8.84 -10.68
C PRO A 13 -14.81 -7.37 -10.32
N HIS A 14 -16.05 -6.90 -10.33
CA HIS A 14 -16.51 -5.61 -9.84
C HIS A 14 -15.55 -4.99 -8.79
N MET A 15 -15.10 -3.75 -9.05
CA MET A 15 -14.25 -2.97 -8.14
C MET A 15 -14.70 -3.20 -6.69
N PRO A 16 -13.82 -3.67 -5.80
CA PRO A 16 -14.17 -3.87 -4.40
C PRO A 16 -14.63 -2.54 -3.80
N SER A 17 -15.64 -2.58 -2.93
CA SER A 17 -16.14 -1.37 -2.28
C SER A 17 -15.03 -0.68 -1.49
N PHE A 18 -15.09 0.65 -1.36
CA PHE A 18 -14.10 1.42 -0.60
C PHE A 18 -13.91 0.92 0.85
N ARG A 19 -14.97 0.40 1.48
CA ARG A 19 -14.89 -0.24 2.80
C ARG A 19 -14.00 -1.49 2.79
N ARG A 20 -14.13 -2.34 1.78
CA ARG A 20 -13.34 -3.58 1.64
C ARG A 20 -11.90 -3.25 1.28
N LEU A 21 -11.69 -2.30 0.38
CA LEU A 21 -10.36 -1.75 0.11
C LEU A 21 -9.71 -1.27 1.41
N ARG A 22 -10.38 -0.38 2.15
CA ARG A 22 -9.87 0.16 3.42
C ARG A 22 -9.57 -0.93 4.46
N LEU A 23 -10.32 -2.03 4.47
CA LEU A 23 -10.01 -3.18 5.32
C LEU A 23 -8.71 -3.84 4.87
N TRP A 24 -8.54 -4.11 3.58
CA TRP A 24 -7.29 -4.67 3.03
C TRP A 24 -6.08 -3.74 3.18
N PHE A 25 -6.27 -2.43 3.24
CA PHE A 25 -5.20 -1.47 3.55
C PHE A 25 -4.74 -1.54 5.02
N GLN A 26 -5.60 -1.99 5.92
CA GLN A 26 -5.32 -2.11 7.36
C GLN A 26 -4.90 -3.53 7.76
N THR A 27 -5.27 -4.52 6.95
CA THR A 27 -4.88 -5.91 7.16
C THR A 27 -3.57 -6.17 6.46
N ASP A 28 -2.66 -6.81 7.18
CA ASP A 28 -1.40 -7.26 6.63
C ASP A 28 -1.61 -8.12 5.39
N GLU A 29 -0.79 -7.95 4.35
CA GLU A 29 -0.95 -8.75 3.12
C GLU A 29 -0.85 -10.24 3.44
N SER A 30 -0.01 -10.61 4.39
CA SER A 30 0.16 -11.98 4.91
C SER A 30 -1.14 -12.57 5.48
N ALA A 31 -2.03 -11.74 6.01
CA ALA A 31 -3.32 -12.13 6.58
C ALA A 31 -4.48 -12.09 5.58
N LEU A 32 -4.26 -11.58 4.36
CA LEU A 32 -5.26 -11.61 3.28
C LEU A 32 -5.30 -12.98 2.60
N ALA A 33 -6.52 -13.45 2.29
CA ALA A 33 -6.72 -14.63 1.46
C ALA A 33 -6.14 -14.42 0.05
N GLU A 34 -5.62 -15.48 -0.57
CA GLU A 34 -4.99 -15.42 -1.90
C GLU A 34 -5.90 -14.81 -2.98
N SER A 35 -7.20 -15.10 -2.90
CA SER A 35 -8.22 -14.52 -3.77
C SER A 35 -8.40 -13.00 -3.60
N ASP A 36 -8.26 -12.50 -2.36
CA ASP A 36 -8.33 -11.08 -2.05
C ASP A 36 -7.04 -10.35 -2.44
N ARG A 37 -5.86 -10.99 -2.28
CA ARG A 37 -4.59 -10.46 -2.79
C ARG A 37 -4.60 -10.29 -4.29
N ALA A 38 -5.04 -11.31 -5.04
CA ALA A 38 -5.16 -11.23 -6.49
C ALA A 38 -6.12 -10.10 -6.92
N ARG A 39 -7.22 -9.90 -6.18
CA ARG A 39 -8.18 -8.83 -6.45
C ARG A 39 -7.62 -7.45 -6.11
N LEU A 40 -6.89 -7.33 -5.01
CA LEU A 40 -6.16 -6.11 -4.65
C LEU A 40 -5.14 -5.77 -5.73
N ALA A 41 -4.26 -6.70 -6.12
CA ALA A 41 -3.26 -6.51 -7.16
C ALA A 41 -3.90 -6.03 -8.48
N SER A 42 -4.98 -6.66 -8.92
CA SER A 42 -5.70 -6.24 -10.13
C SER A 42 -6.34 -4.85 -10.01
N THR A 43 -6.77 -4.45 -8.81
CA THR A 43 -7.30 -3.11 -8.54
C THR A 43 -6.18 -2.06 -8.53
N LEU A 44 -5.02 -2.40 -7.96
CA LEU A 44 -3.83 -1.55 -7.95
C LEU A 44 -3.25 -1.35 -9.35
N GLU A 45 -3.36 -2.35 -10.24
CA GLU A 45 -3.00 -2.22 -11.66
C GLU A 45 -3.85 -1.18 -12.40
N GLN A 46 -5.11 -1.00 -11.98
CA GLN A 46 -6.04 -0.05 -12.61
C GLN A 46 -5.84 1.39 -12.11
N CYS A 47 -5.22 1.59 -10.93
CA CYS A 47 -5.07 2.92 -10.34
C CYS A 47 -3.69 3.10 -9.70
N THR A 48 -2.79 3.76 -10.43
CA THR A 48 -1.43 4.07 -9.97
C THR A 48 -1.41 4.91 -8.70
N THR A 49 -2.38 5.82 -8.52
CA THR A 49 -2.55 6.60 -7.28
C THR A 49 -2.81 5.68 -6.08
N LEU A 50 -3.74 4.73 -6.22
CA LEU A 50 -4.09 3.78 -5.17
C LEU A 50 -2.91 2.85 -4.85
N LYS A 51 -2.18 2.42 -5.88
CA LYS A 51 -0.93 1.64 -5.74
C LYS A 51 0.13 2.39 -4.95
N THR A 52 0.29 3.69 -5.22
CA THR A 52 1.25 4.54 -4.52
C THR A 52 0.87 4.73 -3.05
N ILE A 53 -0.41 4.99 -2.76
CA ILE A 53 -0.92 5.08 -1.38
C ILE A 53 -0.69 3.76 -0.63
N TYR A 54 -0.96 2.62 -1.26
CA TYR A 54 -0.74 1.30 -0.67
C TYR A 54 0.73 1.07 -0.33
N ALA A 55 1.63 1.30 -1.27
CA ALA A 55 3.06 1.13 -1.07
C ALA A 55 3.59 2.05 0.04
N MET A 56 3.22 3.34 0.03
CA MET A 56 3.65 4.30 1.05
C MET A 56 3.14 3.94 2.45
N GLY A 57 1.90 3.46 2.58
CA GLY A 57 1.35 3.02 3.87
C GLY A 57 2.10 1.81 4.43
N ARG A 58 2.49 0.85 3.57
CA ARG A 58 3.28 -0.32 3.97
C ARG A 58 4.70 0.04 4.36
N ASP A 59 5.34 0.93 3.62
CA ASP A 59 6.65 1.47 4.00
C ASP A 59 6.59 2.05 5.41
N LEU A 60 5.54 2.81 5.73
CA LEU A 60 5.36 3.38 7.06
C LEU A 60 5.17 2.28 8.12
N ALA A 61 4.29 1.29 7.89
CA ALA A 61 4.10 0.18 8.83
C ALA A 61 5.41 -0.58 9.09
N ALA A 62 6.18 -0.86 8.04
CA ALA A 62 7.47 -1.53 8.13
C ALA A 62 8.52 -0.72 8.92
N LEU A 63 8.48 0.62 8.85
CA LEU A 63 9.32 1.49 9.68
C LEU A 63 9.03 1.30 11.17
N TRP A 64 7.76 1.13 11.55
CA TRP A 64 7.37 0.93 12.94
C TRP A 64 7.60 -0.50 13.44
N GLU A 65 7.35 -1.51 12.62
CA GLU A 65 7.58 -2.92 12.99
C GLU A 65 9.06 -3.26 13.19
N ARG A 66 9.96 -2.60 12.46
CA ARG A 66 11.41 -2.84 12.52
C ARG A 66 12.15 -1.90 13.48
N SER A 67 11.49 -1.40 14.51
CA SER A 67 12.05 -0.41 15.46
C SER A 67 13.07 -1.00 16.47
N THR A 68 13.97 -1.88 16.03
CA THR A 68 15.24 -2.15 16.74
C THR A 68 16.32 -1.10 16.41
N GLU A 69 16.01 -0.16 15.52
CA GLU A 69 16.90 0.92 15.10
C GLU A 69 16.93 2.08 16.11
N SER A 70 18.02 2.84 16.09
CA SER A 70 18.17 3.98 17.00
C SER A 70 17.14 5.08 16.68
N ARG A 71 16.83 5.92 17.67
CA ARG A 71 15.86 7.02 17.53
C ARG A 71 16.19 7.96 16.37
N GLU A 72 17.48 8.21 16.14
CA GLU A 72 17.97 9.09 15.08
C GLU A 72 17.72 8.49 13.69
N GLU A 73 17.96 7.18 13.52
CA GLU A 73 17.69 6.46 12.27
C GLU A 73 16.19 6.42 11.96
N LEU A 74 15.35 6.19 12.97
CA LEU A 74 13.89 6.21 12.80
C LEU A 74 13.41 7.61 12.36
N LEU A 75 13.93 8.68 12.98
CA LEU A 75 13.60 10.06 12.60
C LEU A 75 14.04 10.40 11.17
N ALA A 76 15.26 10.00 10.79
CA ALA A 76 15.76 10.20 9.43
C ALA A 76 14.86 9.50 8.41
N ARG A 77 14.50 8.24 8.67
CA ARG A 77 13.60 7.47 7.79
C ARG A 77 12.18 8.01 7.74
N LEU A 78 11.65 8.52 8.85
CA LEU A 78 10.35 9.20 8.88
C LEU A 78 10.39 10.50 8.05
N GLN A 79 11.47 11.26 8.11
CA GLN A 79 11.65 12.46 7.28
C GLN A 79 11.75 12.12 5.79
N ASP A 80 12.54 11.11 5.43
CA ASP A 80 12.62 10.61 4.05
C ASP A 80 11.27 10.12 3.55
N TRP A 81 10.52 9.41 4.40
CA TRP A 81 9.16 8.99 4.09
C TRP A 81 8.25 10.20 3.81
N CYS A 82 8.31 11.24 4.65
CA CYS A 82 7.53 12.46 4.45
C CYS A 82 7.88 13.17 3.14
N HIS A 83 9.17 13.26 2.79
CA HIS A 83 9.61 13.86 1.52
C HIS A 83 9.09 13.09 0.30
N ARG A 84 9.15 11.76 0.33
CA ARG A 84 8.60 10.91 -0.76
C ARG A 84 7.08 11.04 -0.87
N ALA A 85 6.37 11.08 0.26
CA ALA A 85 4.93 11.27 0.29
C ALA A 85 4.51 12.66 -0.24
N GLU A 86 5.34 13.69 -0.04
CA GLU A 86 5.11 15.01 -0.61
C GLU A 86 5.36 15.05 -2.13
N ALA A 87 6.42 14.39 -2.59
CA ALA A 87 6.79 14.29 -4.00
C ALA A 87 5.80 13.44 -4.83
N SER A 88 4.97 12.62 -4.20
CA SER A 88 4.04 11.74 -4.91
C SER A 88 2.88 12.49 -5.60
N ASN A 89 2.72 13.81 -5.39
CA ASN A 89 1.62 14.63 -5.91
C ASN A 89 0.21 14.12 -5.56
N ILE A 90 0.10 13.29 -4.51
CA ILE A 90 -1.17 12.75 -4.03
C ILE A 90 -1.58 13.57 -2.81
N VAL A 91 -2.63 14.36 -2.95
CA VAL A 91 -3.11 15.28 -1.90
C VAL A 91 -3.33 14.57 -0.56
N ALA A 92 -3.83 13.33 -0.59
CA ALA A 92 -4.02 12.52 0.61
C ALA A 92 -2.69 12.19 1.31
N LEU A 93 -1.64 11.80 0.56
CA LEU A 93 -0.31 11.50 1.10
C LEU A 93 0.38 12.76 1.61
N GLN A 94 0.29 13.87 0.86
CA GLN A 94 0.81 15.18 1.26
C GLN A 94 0.16 15.70 2.56
N SER A 95 -1.16 15.56 2.68
CA SER A 95 -1.88 15.97 3.89
C SER A 95 -1.50 15.09 5.08
N PHE A 96 -1.31 13.81 4.84
CA PHE A 96 -0.91 12.86 5.86
C PHE A 96 0.55 13.07 6.31
N SER A 97 1.49 13.31 5.40
CA SER A 97 2.90 13.58 5.75
C SER A 97 3.04 14.85 6.59
N ARG A 98 2.30 15.91 6.26
CA ARG A 98 2.25 17.14 7.06
C ARG A 98 1.76 16.89 8.49
N ARG A 99 0.72 16.06 8.64
CA ARG A 99 0.22 15.64 9.97
C ARG A 99 1.25 14.79 10.69
N LEU A 100 1.86 13.82 10.00
CA LEU A 100 2.88 12.94 10.58
C LEU A 100 4.08 13.72 11.13
N ARG A 101 4.54 14.74 10.41
CA ARG A 101 5.64 15.63 10.85
C ARG A 101 5.32 16.38 12.15
N SER A 102 4.05 16.61 12.46
CA SER A 102 3.68 17.27 13.73
C SER A 102 3.77 16.34 14.96
N TYR A 103 3.93 15.03 14.75
CA TYR A 103 4.08 14.03 15.81
C TYR A 103 5.52 13.55 16.01
N ALA A 104 6.43 13.88 15.09
CA ALA A 104 7.86 13.56 15.15
C ALA A 104 8.61 14.64 15.92
#